data_AF-A0A497QJ47-F1
#
_entry.id   AF-A0A497QJ47-F1
#
_cell.length_a   1.000
_cell.length_b   1.000
_cell.length_c   1.000
_cell.angle_alpha   90.00
_cell.angle_beta   90.00
_cell.angle_gamma   90.00
#
_symmetry.space_group_name_H-M   'P 1'
#
loop_
_entity.id
_entity.type
_entity.pdbx_description
1 polymer ?
#
loop_
_entity_poly.entity_id
_entity_poly.type
_entity_poly.pdbx_seq_one_letter_code
_entity_poly.pdbx_strand_id
1 'polypeptide(L)'
;MVMSVSLLSSHESVVWSEFHKGHTTSEIAQATRNPNWLHERGLMTEKDLAEALRRIKEIQRRLRRGERDSDRSRMEHELDRVAREWAWSPAYVSRVLNRARKKIDRVLRNHATSHRLDIESVLDYKGLLMGFDYQANAQVYIVFTLDLGVVVWYEHDSYGGKPCSECPKEKACRVTLDTIIREYAITLRPDEVELPMTQQSIAVFRKLAAKEVPRYKRKESD
;
A
#
# COMPACT_ATOMS: atom_id res chain seq x y z
N MET A 1 -2.07 -5.52 -24.61
CA MET A 1 -2.39 -5.79 -23.19
C MET A 1 -1.10 -6.26 -22.54
N VAL A 2 -0.33 -5.35 -21.95
CA VAL A 2 0.91 -5.73 -21.27
C VAL A 2 0.48 -6.29 -19.92
N MET A 3 0.53 -7.61 -19.77
CA MET A 3 0.42 -8.24 -18.46
C MET A 3 1.66 -7.82 -17.69
N SER A 4 1.57 -6.76 -16.88
CA SER A 4 2.61 -6.43 -15.91
C SER A 4 2.69 -7.62 -14.95
N VAL A 5 3.77 -8.40 -15.05
CA VAL A 5 4.14 -9.35 -13.99
C VAL A 5 4.24 -8.52 -12.72
N SER A 6 3.32 -8.72 -11.78
CA SER A 6 3.25 -7.91 -10.58
C SER A 6 4.55 -8.10 -9.80
N LEU A 7 5.28 -7.00 -9.53
CA LEU A 7 6.53 -7.03 -8.76
C LEU A 7 6.33 -7.75 -7.41
N LEU A 8 5.14 -7.59 -6.85
CA LEU A 8 4.69 -8.14 -5.59
C LEU A 8 3.72 -9.31 -5.82
N SER A 9 3.80 -10.30 -4.93
CA SER A 9 2.77 -11.34 -4.78
C SER A 9 1.47 -10.76 -4.18
N SER A 10 0.34 -11.47 -4.28
CA SER A 10 -0.95 -11.00 -3.74
C SER A 10 -0.87 -10.58 -2.27
N HIS A 11 -0.17 -11.37 -1.44
CA HIS A 11 0.01 -11.05 -0.02
C HIS A 11 0.85 -9.78 0.16
N GLU A 12 1.93 -9.63 -0.62
CA GLU A 12 2.80 -8.44 -0.56
C GLU A 12 2.05 -7.18 -1.01
N SER A 13 1.26 -7.25 -2.08
CA SER A 13 0.46 -6.13 -2.58
C SER A 13 -0.59 -5.67 -1.57
N VAL A 14 -1.32 -6.63 -0.96
CA VAL A 14 -2.33 -6.31 0.06
C VAL A 14 -1.68 -5.67 1.28
N VAL A 15 -0.62 -6.27 1.82
CA VAL A 15 0.06 -5.73 3.00
C VAL A 15 0.65 -4.35 2.72
N TRP A 16 1.24 -4.14 1.53
CA TRP A 16 1.76 -2.84 1.10
C TRP A 16 0.67 -1.77 1.06
N SER A 17 -0.46 -2.06 0.39
CA SER A 17 -1.58 -1.12 0.27
C SER A 17 -2.14 -0.72 1.63
N GLU A 18 -2.42 -1.69 2.50
CA GLU A 18 -3.03 -1.42 3.82
C GLU A 18 -2.06 -0.67 4.74
N PHE A 19 -0.76 -0.95 4.65
CA PHE A 19 0.26 -0.19 5.37
C PHE A 19 0.28 1.29 4.95
N HIS A 20 0.15 1.58 3.66
CA HIS A 20 0.12 2.96 3.16
C HIS A 20 -1.17 3.72 3.44
N LYS A 21 -2.27 3.01 3.66
CA LYS A 21 -3.51 3.57 4.22
C LYS A 21 -3.41 3.92 5.72
N GLY A 22 -2.30 3.55 6.37
CA GLY A 22 -2.04 3.88 7.77
C GLY A 22 -2.34 2.76 8.76
N HIS A 23 -2.56 1.53 8.29
CA HIS A 23 -2.76 0.39 9.18
C HIS A 23 -1.43 -0.20 9.66
N THR A 24 -1.36 -0.50 10.95
CA THR A 24 -0.26 -1.23 11.58
C THR A 24 -0.30 -2.72 11.20
N THR A 25 0.82 -3.43 11.39
CA THR A 25 0.87 -4.87 11.12
C THR A 25 -0.10 -5.67 12.00
N SER A 26 -0.40 -5.19 13.21
CA SER A 26 -1.38 -5.78 14.10
C SER A 26 -2.81 -5.59 13.61
N GLU A 27 -3.14 -4.39 13.11
CA GLU A 27 -4.47 -4.11 12.54
C GLU A 27 -4.71 -4.91 11.26
N ILE A 28 -3.71 -4.99 10.37
CA ILE A 28 -3.78 -5.82 9.16
C ILE A 28 -3.98 -7.29 9.54
N ALA A 29 -3.22 -7.79 10.51
CA ALA A 29 -3.39 -9.15 11.03
C ALA A 29 -4.80 -9.37 11.62
N GLN A 30 -5.32 -8.40 12.38
CA GLN A 30 -6.67 -8.48 12.94
C GLN A 30 -7.75 -8.50 11.84
N ALA A 31 -7.59 -7.71 10.78
CA ALA A 31 -8.53 -7.65 9.67
C ALA A 31 -8.65 -9.00 8.93
N THR A 32 -7.56 -9.77 8.85
CA THR A 32 -7.54 -11.09 8.20
C THR A 32 -8.38 -12.15 8.91
N ARG A 33 -8.85 -11.89 10.14
CA ARG A 33 -9.82 -12.75 10.83
C ARG A 33 -11.21 -12.74 10.19
N ASN A 34 -11.50 -11.75 9.34
CA ASN A 34 -12.75 -11.65 8.60
C ASN A 34 -12.59 -12.35 7.23
N PRO A 35 -13.29 -13.47 6.97
CA PRO A 35 -13.23 -14.16 5.67
C PRO A 35 -13.62 -13.29 4.48
N ASN A 36 -14.61 -12.40 4.64
CA ASN A 36 -15.01 -11.48 3.57
C ASN A 36 -13.86 -10.54 3.19
N TRP A 37 -13.12 -10.04 4.18
CA TRP A 37 -11.98 -9.15 3.95
C TRP A 37 -10.88 -9.82 3.13
N LEU A 38 -10.62 -11.11 3.39
CA LEU A 38 -9.66 -11.91 2.62
C LEU A 38 -10.16 -12.15 1.19
N HIS A 39 -11.44 -12.49 1.03
CA HIS A 39 -12.02 -12.76 -0.28
C HIS A 39 -12.07 -11.51 -1.18
N GLU A 40 -12.50 -10.37 -0.66
CA GLU A 40 -12.51 -9.08 -1.36
C GLU A 40 -11.13 -8.69 -1.91
N ARG A 41 -10.07 -9.23 -1.30
CA ARG A 41 -8.66 -8.97 -1.66
C ARG A 41 -8.02 -10.13 -2.45
N GLY A 42 -8.80 -11.12 -2.87
CA GLY A 42 -8.33 -12.28 -3.63
C GLY A 42 -7.38 -13.20 -2.85
N LEU A 43 -7.43 -13.17 -1.52
CA LEU A 43 -6.62 -14.01 -0.61
C LEU A 43 -7.36 -15.28 -0.16
N MET A 44 -8.64 -15.42 -0.53
CA MET A 44 -9.49 -16.55 -0.18
C MET A 44 -10.41 -16.88 -1.34
N THR A 45 -10.56 -18.17 -1.65
CA THR A 45 -11.45 -18.62 -2.74
C THR A 45 -12.91 -18.50 -2.32
N GLU A 46 -13.82 -18.46 -3.31
CA GLU A 46 -15.26 -18.48 -3.06
C GLU A 46 -15.69 -19.72 -2.24
N LYS A 47 -15.05 -20.86 -2.51
CA LYS A 47 -15.33 -22.12 -1.80
C LYS A 47 -14.94 -22.02 -0.33
N ASP A 48 -13.74 -21.52 -0.04
CA ASP A 48 -13.24 -21.37 1.32
C ASP A 48 -14.08 -20.34 2.09
N LEU A 49 -14.48 -19.26 1.43
CA LEU A 49 -15.39 -18.26 2.00
C LEU A 49 -16.74 -18.90 2.39
N ALA A 50 -17.37 -19.62 1.47
CA ALA A 50 -18.66 -20.26 1.71
C ALA A 50 -18.59 -21.27 2.87
N GLU A 51 -17.49 -22.01 2.97
CA GLU A 51 -17.24 -22.94 4.07
C GLU A 51 -17.07 -22.21 5.41
N ALA A 52 -16.24 -21.17 5.46
CA ALA A 52 -16.03 -20.36 6.65
C ALA A 52 -17.34 -19.72 7.15
N LEU A 53 -18.11 -19.10 6.25
CA LEU A 53 -19.40 -18.48 6.58
C LEU A 53 -20.43 -19.50 7.06
N ARG A 54 -20.46 -20.70 6.48
CA ARG A 54 -21.32 -21.79 6.94
C ARG A 54 -21.01 -22.17 8.40
N ARG A 55 -19.74 -22.37 8.73
CA ARG A 55 -19.28 -22.72 10.08
C ARG A 55 -19.59 -21.61 11.08
N ILE A 56 -19.31 -20.35 10.74
CA ILE A 56 -19.63 -19.19 11.58
C ILE A 56 -21.14 -19.12 11.84
N LYS A 57 -21.97 -19.27 10.80
CA LYS A 57 -23.44 -19.23 10.92
C LYS A 57 -23.98 -20.37 11.79
N GLU A 58 -23.39 -21.55 11.70
CA GLU A 58 -23.77 -22.69 12.54
C GLU A 58 -23.48 -22.41 14.02
N ILE A 59 -22.28 -21.92 14.34
CA ILE A 59 -21.91 -21.58 15.73
C ILE A 59 -22.78 -20.43 16.26
N GLN A 60 -23.05 -19.40 15.44
CA GLN A 60 -23.96 -18.31 15.81
C GLN A 60 -25.39 -18.79 16.06
N ARG A 61 -25.90 -19.77 15.28
CA ARG A 61 -27.21 -20.38 15.52
C ARG A 61 -27.25 -21.11 16.86
N ARG A 62 -26.18 -21.81 17.24
CA ARG A 62 -26.06 -22.48 18.54
C ARG A 62 -26.02 -21.47 19.69
N LEU A 63 -25.24 -20.38 19.55
CA LEU A 63 -25.20 -19.27 20.51
C LEU A 63 -26.58 -18.65 20.76
N ARG A 64 -27.38 -18.44 19.71
CA ARG A 64 -28.74 -17.90 19.84
C ARG A 64 -29.72 -18.85 20.55
N ARG A 65 -29.44 -20.15 20.59
CA ARG A 65 -30.33 -21.16 21.19
C ARG A 65 -30.13 -21.34 22.69
N GLY A 66 -29.05 -20.78 23.26
CA GLY A 66 -28.88 -20.58 24.70
C GLY A 66 -28.94 -21.85 25.55
N GLU A 67 -27.77 -22.37 25.93
CA GLU A 67 -27.58 -23.10 27.17
C GLU A 67 -26.42 -22.40 27.90
N ARG A 68 -26.52 -22.22 29.23
CA ARG A 68 -25.53 -21.78 30.26
C ARG A 68 -24.33 -20.88 29.86
N ASP A 69 -23.92 -19.99 30.77
CA ASP A 69 -22.73 -19.12 30.60
C ASP A 69 -21.44 -19.88 30.21
N SER A 70 -21.25 -21.10 30.73
CA SER A 70 -20.11 -21.97 30.37
C SER A 70 -20.13 -22.41 28.90
N ASP A 71 -21.31 -22.61 28.32
CA ASP A 71 -21.47 -23.02 26.93
C ASP A 71 -21.29 -21.81 25.98
N ARG A 72 -21.64 -20.60 26.43
CA ARG A 72 -21.34 -19.35 25.72
C ARG A 72 -19.84 -19.10 25.57
N SER A 73 -19.06 -19.18 26.65
CA SER A 73 -17.60 -19.00 26.56
C SER A 73 -16.93 -20.05 25.67
N ARG A 74 -17.40 -21.30 25.71
CA ARG A 74 -16.92 -22.38 24.84
C ARG A 74 -17.20 -22.08 23.36
N MET A 75 -18.39 -21.59 23.04
CA MET A 75 -18.77 -21.26 21.66
C MET A 75 -18.08 -19.98 21.14
N GLU A 76 -17.86 -18.98 22.00
CA GLU A 76 -17.04 -17.81 21.66
C GLU A 76 -15.60 -18.21 21.35
N HIS A 77 -15.03 -19.16 22.11
CA HIS A 77 -13.72 -19.74 21.82
C HIS A 77 -13.71 -20.52 20.50
N GLU A 78 -14.80 -21.22 20.17
CA GLU A 78 -14.94 -21.93 18.90
C GLU A 78 -15.03 -20.97 17.70
N LEU A 79 -15.80 -19.88 17.81
CA LEU A 79 -15.83 -18.81 16.79
C LEU A 79 -14.46 -18.21 16.57
N ASP A 80 -13.76 -17.87 17.65
CA ASP A 80 -12.41 -17.33 17.57
C ASP A 80 -11.43 -18.35 16.95
N ARG A 81 -11.59 -19.64 17.24
CA ARG A 81 -10.80 -20.71 16.59
C ARG A 81 -11.02 -20.74 15.07
N VAL A 82 -12.27 -20.69 14.61
CA VAL A 82 -12.59 -20.63 13.17
C VAL A 82 -12.01 -19.37 12.53
N ALA A 83 -12.14 -18.21 13.20
CA ALA A 83 -11.59 -16.95 12.71
C ALA A 83 -10.05 -16.98 12.62
N ARG A 84 -9.38 -17.69 13.54
CA ARG A 84 -7.92 -17.84 13.56
C ARG A 84 -7.38 -18.78 12.48
N GLU A 85 -8.17 -19.67 11.90
CA GLU A 85 -7.71 -20.62 10.87
C GLU A 85 -7.09 -19.91 9.66
N TRP A 86 -7.60 -18.74 9.32
CA TRP A 86 -7.19 -17.93 8.16
C TRP A 86 -6.43 -16.68 8.56
N ALA A 87 -6.36 -16.39 9.86
CA ALA A 87 -5.79 -15.17 10.39
C ALA A 87 -4.27 -15.18 10.27
N TRP A 88 -3.74 -14.13 9.68
CA TRP A 88 -2.31 -13.87 9.69
C TRP A 88 -1.88 -13.42 11.08
N SER A 89 -0.70 -13.85 11.50
CA SER A 89 -0.07 -13.28 12.69
C SER A 89 0.56 -11.92 12.35
N PRO A 90 0.67 -10.98 13.31
CA PRO A 90 1.41 -9.73 13.09
C PRO A 90 2.85 -9.98 12.60
N ALA A 91 3.50 -11.03 13.10
CA ALA A 91 4.83 -11.44 12.66
C ALA A 91 4.86 -11.93 11.20
N TYR A 92 3.80 -12.59 10.72
CA TYR A 92 3.65 -12.92 9.31
C TYR A 92 3.53 -11.67 8.45
N VAL A 93 2.63 -10.74 8.84
CA VAL A 93 2.43 -9.47 8.13
C VAL A 93 3.74 -8.67 8.05
N SER A 94 4.47 -8.54 9.16
CA SER A 94 5.78 -7.87 9.19
C SER A 94 6.79 -8.51 8.23
N ARG A 95 6.85 -9.84 8.15
CA ARG A 95 7.73 -10.54 7.20
C ARG A 95 7.33 -10.28 5.75
N VAL A 96 6.03 -10.31 5.45
CA VAL A 96 5.50 -10.00 4.11
C VAL A 96 5.83 -8.56 3.71
N LEU A 97 5.58 -7.59 4.60
CA LEU A 97 5.90 -6.18 4.36
C LEU A 97 7.40 -5.97 4.09
N ASN A 98 8.27 -6.60 4.88
CA ASN A 98 9.72 -6.50 4.70
C ASN A 98 10.20 -7.15 3.39
N ARG A 99 9.55 -8.22 2.92
CA ARG A 99 9.85 -8.79 1.60
C ARG A 99 9.43 -7.84 0.47
N ALA A 100 8.25 -7.23 0.57
CA ALA A 100 7.79 -6.22 -0.38
C ALA A 100 8.76 -5.04 -0.45
N ARG A 101 9.14 -4.46 0.70
CA ARG A 101 10.12 -3.37 0.80
C ARG A 101 11.44 -3.69 0.13
N LYS A 102 12.01 -4.88 0.39
CA LYS A 102 13.27 -5.32 -0.24
C LYS A 102 13.18 -5.43 -1.77
N LYS A 103 12.03 -5.90 -2.29
CA LYS A 103 11.81 -5.98 -3.74
C LYS A 103 11.71 -4.59 -4.36
N ILE A 104 10.96 -3.71 -3.70
CA ILE A 104 10.76 -2.33 -4.14
C ILE A 104 12.08 -1.56 -4.10
N ASP A 105 12.81 -1.55 -2.98
CA ASP A 105 14.12 -0.89 -2.85
C ASP A 105 15.08 -1.31 -3.98
N ARG A 106 15.18 -2.61 -4.24
CA ARG A 106 16.02 -3.13 -5.33
C ARG A 106 15.62 -2.55 -6.68
N VAL A 107 14.32 -2.55 -6.98
CA VAL A 107 13.83 -2.06 -8.27
C VAL A 107 14.02 -0.54 -8.40
N LEU A 108 13.76 0.24 -7.35
CA LEU A 108 13.98 1.68 -7.35
C LEU A 108 15.45 2.02 -7.63
N ARG A 109 16.39 1.33 -6.97
CA ARG A 109 17.84 1.50 -7.18
C ARG A 109 18.29 1.08 -8.57
N ASN A 110 17.70 0.03 -9.12
CA ASN A 110 17.97 -0.39 -10.49
C ASN A 110 17.55 0.70 -11.49
N HIS A 111 16.35 1.28 -11.33
CA HIS A 111 15.92 2.41 -12.15
C HIS A 111 16.82 3.63 -11.96
N ALA A 112 17.18 4.00 -10.73
CA ALA A 112 18.09 5.12 -10.48
C ALA A 112 19.44 4.94 -11.19
N THR A 113 20.02 3.73 -11.11
CA THR A 113 21.25 3.37 -11.82
C THR A 113 21.08 3.46 -13.34
N SER A 114 19.97 2.94 -13.89
CA SER A 114 19.68 3.01 -15.33
C SER A 114 19.53 4.45 -15.84
N HIS A 115 18.96 5.32 -15.01
CA HIS A 115 18.82 6.75 -15.28
C HIS A 115 20.07 7.57 -14.89
N ARG A 116 21.14 6.93 -14.40
CA ARG A 116 22.40 7.57 -13.97
C ARG A 116 22.19 8.69 -12.95
N LEU A 117 21.20 8.51 -12.09
CA LEU A 117 20.90 9.47 -11.02
C LEU A 117 21.95 9.37 -9.92
N ASP A 118 22.29 10.51 -9.35
CA ASP A 118 22.94 10.58 -8.05
C ASP A 118 21.88 10.36 -6.97
N ILE A 119 21.98 9.25 -6.22
CA ILE A 119 20.95 8.86 -5.26
C ILE A 119 21.14 9.67 -3.97
N GLU A 120 20.22 10.59 -3.71
CA GLU A 120 20.24 11.40 -2.49
C GLU A 120 19.60 10.68 -1.31
N SER A 121 18.47 10.00 -1.56
CA SER A 121 17.78 9.27 -0.49
C SER A 121 16.92 8.12 -1.02
N VAL A 122 16.80 7.08 -0.20
CA VAL A 122 15.88 5.96 -0.47
C VAL A 122 14.98 5.77 0.74
N LEU A 123 13.68 5.96 0.53
CA LEU A 123 12.62 5.79 1.49
C LEU A 123 11.85 4.51 1.12
N ASP A 124 12.49 3.36 1.33
CA ASP A 124 11.97 2.04 0.94
C ASP A 124 10.60 1.71 1.56
N TYR A 125 10.35 2.18 2.78
CA TYR A 125 9.08 2.08 3.50
C TYR A 125 8.00 3.01 2.93
N LYS A 126 8.34 3.87 1.98
CA LYS A 126 7.43 4.73 1.20
C LYS A 126 7.41 4.38 -0.27
N GLY A 127 8.19 3.39 -0.70
CA GLY A 127 8.37 3.07 -2.10
C GLY A 127 8.87 4.26 -2.92
N LEU A 128 9.66 5.15 -2.31
CA LEU A 128 10.16 6.37 -2.93
C LEU A 128 11.68 6.41 -2.89
N LEU A 129 12.29 6.78 -4.01
CA LEU A 129 13.69 7.16 -4.12
C LEU A 129 13.75 8.58 -4.68
N MET A 130 14.62 9.40 -4.10
CA MET A 130 14.93 10.74 -4.63
C MET A 130 16.38 10.74 -5.08
N GLY A 131 16.62 11.28 -6.26
CA GLY A 131 17.96 11.50 -6.77
C GLY A 131 18.00 12.71 -7.70
N PHE A 132 19.21 13.07 -8.11
CA PHE A 132 19.44 14.21 -8.98
C PHE A 132 20.04 13.74 -10.31
N ASP A 133 19.51 14.27 -11.41
CA ASP A 133 20.07 14.08 -12.75
C ASP A 133 20.87 15.33 -13.14
N TYR A 134 22.20 15.25 -13.10
CA TYR A 134 23.07 16.37 -13.46
C TYR A 134 23.00 16.74 -14.94
N GLN A 135 22.60 15.83 -15.84
CA GLN A 135 22.49 16.15 -17.26
C GLN A 135 21.22 16.95 -17.55
N ALA A 136 20.11 16.55 -16.89
CA ALA A 136 18.86 17.29 -16.96
C ALA A 136 18.81 18.50 -16.02
N ASN A 137 19.77 18.61 -15.08
CA ASN A 137 19.78 19.57 -13.99
C ASN A 137 18.43 19.60 -13.23
N ALA A 138 17.94 18.42 -12.86
CA ALA A 138 16.60 18.24 -12.32
C ALA A 138 16.57 17.24 -11.17
N GLN A 139 15.73 17.54 -10.17
CA GLN A 139 15.34 16.58 -9.15
C GLN A 139 14.49 15.48 -9.78
N VAL A 140 14.75 14.23 -9.41
CA VAL A 140 14.03 13.06 -9.90
C VAL A 140 13.47 12.26 -8.72
N TYR A 141 12.19 11.93 -8.81
CA TYR A 141 11.49 11.05 -7.89
C TYR A 141 11.19 9.74 -8.60
N ILE A 142 11.65 8.62 -8.04
CA ILE A 142 11.26 7.28 -8.49
C ILE A 142 10.32 6.70 -7.44
N VAL A 143 9.07 6.46 -7.83
CA VAL A 143 8.02 5.98 -6.92
C VAL A 143 7.44 4.66 -7.43
N PHE A 144 7.27 3.71 -6.52
CA PHE A 144 6.54 2.48 -6.80
C PHE A 144 5.04 2.71 -6.60
N THR A 145 4.22 2.18 -7.50
CA THR A 145 2.77 2.14 -7.39
C THR A 145 2.28 0.73 -7.71
N LEU A 146 1.17 0.32 -7.13
CA LEU A 146 0.55 -0.96 -7.44
C LEU A 146 -0.06 -0.95 -8.84
N ASP A 147 -0.66 0.17 -9.26
CA ASP A 147 -1.39 0.27 -10.52
C ASP A 147 -0.49 0.56 -11.73
N LEU A 148 0.54 1.40 -11.58
CA LEU A 148 1.42 1.81 -12.69
C LEU A 148 2.82 1.18 -12.63
N GLY A 149 3.13 0.45 -11.56
CA GLY A 149 4.48 -0.05 -11.31
C GLY A 149 5.42 1.08 -10.92
N VAL A 150 6.65 1.07 -11.45
CA VAL A 150 7.66 2.08 -11.13
C VAL A 150 7.47 3.30 -12.04
N VAL A 151 7.24 4.44 -11.42
CA VAL A 151 7.12 5.74 -12.07
C VAL A 151 8.39 6.53 -11.81
N VAL A 152 9.01 7.05 -12.87
CA VAL A 152 10.13 8.00 -12.80
C VAL A 152 9.57 9.38 -13.14
N TRP A 153 9.70 10.32 -12.21
CA TRP A 153 9.16 11.66 -12.32
C TRP A 153 10.28 12.70 -12.21
N TYR A 154 10.50 13.44 -13.29
CA TYR A 154 11.42 14.57 -13.31
C TYR A 154 10.68 15.83 -12.89
N GLU A 155 11.23 16.56 -11.93
CA GLU A 155 10.76 17.91 -11.60
C GLU A 155 11.04 18.84 -12.79
N HIS A 156 10.00 19.56 -13.22
CA HIS A 156 10.11 20.49 -14.34
C HIS A 156 9.04 21.58 -14.24
N ASP A 157 9.32 22.75 -14.82
CA ASP A 157 8.39 23.88 -14.85
C ASP A 157 7.52 23.92 -16.12
N SER A 158 7.94 23.21 -17.17
CA SER A 158 7.25 23.17 -18.46
C SER A 158 7.61 21.91 -19.24
N TYR A 159 6.78 21.56 -20.24
CA TYR A 159 7.09 20.48 -21.18
C TYR A 159 7.42 21.08 -22.55
N GLY A 160 8.68 20.99 -22.97
CA GLY A 160 9.13 21.61 -24.23
C GLY A 160 8.93 23.13 -24.26
N GLY A 161 9.06 23.79 -23.11
CA GLY A 161 8.82 25.24 -22.96
C GLY A 161 7.35 25.64 -22.84
N LYS A 162 6.41 24.68 -22.91
CA LYS A 162 4.98 24.95 -22.80
C LYS A 162 4.44 24.73 -21.39
N PRO A 163 3.54 25.59 -20.90
CA PRO A 163 2.85 25.36 -19.63
C PRO A 163 1.97 24.10 -19.72
N CYS A 164 1.60 23.54 -18.57
CA CYS A 164 0.78 22.33 -18.53
C CYS A 164 -0.57 22.47 -19.24
N SER A 165 -1.15 23.67 -19.29
CA SER A 165 -2.40 23.96 -20.01
C SER A 165 -2.32 23.69 -21.52
N GLU A 166 -1.11 23.69 -22.09
CA GLU A 166 -0.85 23.44 -23.51
C GLU A 166 -0.03 22.16 -23.70
N CYS A 167 0.15 21.37 -22.65
CA CYS A 167 1.00 20.19 -22.68
C CYS A 167 0.21 18.99 -23.23
N PRO A 168 0.66 18.35 -24.33
CA PRO A 168 0.00 17.16 -24.87
C PRO A 168 0.05 15.96 -23.92
N LYS A 169 0.92 16.00 -22.89
CA LYS A 169 1.09 14.94 -21.89
C LYS A 169 0.30 15.20 -20.60
N GLU A 170 -0.39 16.34 -20.47
CA GLU A 170 -1.07 16.74 -19.23
C GLU A 170 -1.99 15.64 -18.68
N LYS A 171 -2.85 15.06 -19.52
CA LYS A 171 -3.77 13.99 -19.11
C LYS A 171 -3.04 12.77 -18.56
N ALA A 172 -1.92 12.38 -19.16
CA ALA A 172 -1.13 11.23 -18.71
C ALA A 172 -0.47 11.53 -17.36
N CYS A 173 0.14 12.71 -17.23
CA CYS A 173 0.73 13.18 -15.98
C CYS A 173 -0.30 13.26 -14.84
N ARG A 174 -1.51 13.75 -15.14
CA ARG A 174 -2.64 13.82 -14.19
C ARG A 174 -3.02 12.43 -13.69
N VAL A 175 -3.23 11.46 -14.59
CA VAL A 175 -3.54 10.07 -14.22
C VAL A 175 -2.45 9.49 -13.31
N THR A 176 -1.17 9.74 -13.63
CA THR A 176 -0.05 9.28 -12.80
C THR A 176 -0.07 9.92 -11.42
N LEU A 177 -0.23 11.24 -11.34
CA LEU A 177 -0.21 11.97 -10.07
C LEU A 177 -1.41 11.60 -9.18
N ASP A 178 -2.61 11.49 -9.76
CA ASP A 178 -3.82 11.10 -9.04
C ASP A 178 -3.73 9.67 -8.51
N THR A 179 -3.07 8.77 -9.27
CA THR A 179 -2.77 7.41 -8.81
C THR A 179 -1.88 7.44 -7.57
N ILE A 180 -0.81 8.23 -7.58
CA ILE A 180 0.11 8.36 -6.43
C ILE A 180 -0.63 8.95 -5.24
N ILE A 181 -1.42 10.02 -5.43
CA ILE A 181 -2.21 10.65 -4.37
C ILE A 181 -3.15 9.63 -3.71
N ARG A 182 -3.87 8.85 -4.53
CA ARG A 182 -4.81 7.83 -4.06
C ARG A 182 -4.11 6.69 -3.32
N GLU A 183 -3.10 6.08 -3.91
CA GLU A 183 -2.43 4.90 -3.34
C GLU A 183 -1.72 5.21 -2.02
N TYR A 184 -1.09 6.38 -1.95
CA TYR A 184 -0.36 6.82 -0.76
C TYR A 184 -1.23 7.62 0.20
N ALA A 185 -2.54 7.73 -0.03
CA ALA A 185 -3.49 8.49 0.79
C ALA A 185 -2.94 9.89 1.14
N ILE A 186 -2.48 10.62 0.13
CA ILE A 186 -1.91 11.96 0.28
C ILE A 186 -3.06 12.97 0.29
N THR A 187 -3.14 13.79 1.32
CA THR A 187 -4.12 14.86 1.40
C THR A 187 -3.50 16.18 0.93
N LEU A 188 -4.06 16.75 -0.13
CA LEU A 188 -3.76 18.10 -0.57
C LEU A 188 -4.69 19.10 0.11
N ARG A 189 -4.14 20.25 0.50
CA ARG A 189 -4.93 21.40 0.96
C ARG A 189 -5.65 22.04 -0.24
N PRO A 190 -6.73 22.81 -0.02
CA PRO A 190 -7.44 23.48 -1.11
C PRO A 190 -6.53 24.35 -1.99
N ASP A 191 -5.60 25.09 -1.40
CA ASP A 191 -4.62 25.90 -2.15
C ASP A 191 -3.68 25.06 -3.02
N GLU A 192 -3.34 23.84 -2.58
CA GLU A 192 -2.47 22.91 -3.31
C GLU A 192 -3.22 22.19 -4.45
N VAL A 193 -4.55 22.08 -4.36
CA VAL A 193 -5.40 21.50 -5.41
C VAL A 193 -5.47 22.44 -6.62
N GLU A 194 -5.53 23.75 -6.37
CA GLU A 194 -5.59 24.79 -7.41
C GLU A 194 -4.24 25.10 -8.08
N LEU A 195 -3.14 24.53 -7.58
CA LEU A 195 -1.82 24.76 -8.17
C LEU A 195 -1.72 24.18 -9.60
N PRO A 196 -0.93 24.82 -10.48
CA PRO A 196 -0.50 24.19 -11.72
C PRO A 196 0.11 22.81 -11.45
N MET A 197 -0.13 21.85 -12.36
CA MET A 197 0.26 20.46 -12.17
C MET A 197 1.76 20.28 -11.84
N THR A 198 2.65 21.10 -12.41
CA THR A 198 4.08 21.11 -12.08
C THR A 198 4.31 21.37 -10.60
N GLN A 199 3.75 22.46 -10.06
CA GLN A 199 3.87 22.83 -8.65
C GLN A 199 3.13 21.87 -7.73
N GLN A 200 1.97 21.39 -8.16
CA GLN A 200 1.21 20.39 -7.42
C GLN A 200 2.01 19.08 -7.27
N SER A 201 2.72 18.64 -8.31
CA SER A 201 3.55 17.44 -8.23
C SER A 201 4.64 17.58 -7.17
N ILE A 202 5.27 18.75 -7.06
CA ILE A 202 6.28 19.05 -6.03
C ILE A 202 5.65 18.94 -4.64
N ALA A 203 4.46 19.51 -4.44
CA ALA A 203 3.74 19.41 -3.16
C ALA A 203 3.41 17.94 -2.80
N VAL A 204 2.98 17.14 -3.78
CA VAL A 204 2.69 15.70 -3.59
C VAL A 204 3.95 14.94 -3.18
N PHE A 205 5.05 15.09 -3.90
CA PHE A 205 6.29 14.36 -3.59
C PHE A 205 6.92 14.81 -2.27
N ARG A 206 6.87 16.11 -1.94
CA ARG A 206 7.31 16.60 -0.62
C ARG A 206 6.48 16.02 0.51
N LYS A 207 5.15 15.96 0.37
CA LYS A 207 4.28 15.31 1.37
C LYS A 207 4.55 13.82 1.47
N LEU A 208 4.76 13.13 0.34
CA LEU A 208 5.15 11.72 0.35
C LEU A 208 6.47 11.54 1.10
N ALA A 209 7.50 12.32 0.77
CA ALA A 209 8.80 12.31 1.44
C ALA A 209 8.72 12.66 2.94
N ALA A 210 7.78 13.49 3.37
CA ALA A 210 7.57 13.88 4.77
C ALA A 210 6.65 12.93 5.56
N LYS A 211 5.72 12.22 4.92
CA LYS A 211 4.69 11.38 5.57
C LYS A 211 5.26 10.44 6.65
N GLU A 212 4.83 10.57 7.89
CA GLU A 212 5.11 9.55 8.89
C GLU A 212 4.26 8.31 8.62
N VAL A 213 4.89 7.14 8.56
CA VAL A 213 4.19 5.87 8.34
C VAL A 213 4.23 5.09 9.66
N PRO A 214 3.14 4.41 10.06
CA PRO A 214 3.10 3.69 11.33
C PRO A 214 4.33 2.79 11.51
N ARG A 215 5.18 3.13 12.48
CA ARG A 215 6.35 2.30 12.80
C ARG A 215 5.89 1.07 13.57
N TYR A 216 6.59 -0.03 13.34
CA TYR A 216 6.51 -1.20 14.19
C TYR A 216 6.91 -0.81 15.62
N LYS A 217 5.94 -0.60 16.52
CA LYS A 217 6.21 -0.53 17.96
C LYS A 217 6.55 -1.96 18.41
N ARG A 218 7.84 -2.25 18.54
CA ARG A 218 8.30 -3.42 19.30
C ARG A 218 7.87 -3.14 20.75
N LYS A 219 7.08 -4.01 21.37
CA LYS A 219 6.98 -4.01 22.83
C LYS A 219 8.41 -4.23 23.33
N GLU A 220 8.97 -3.25 24.02
CA GLU A 220 10.07 -3.52 24.94
C GLU A 220 9.49 -4.48 25.98
N SER A 221 10.10 -5.65 26.06
CA SER A 221 9.80 -6.64 27.08
C SER A 221 10.34 -6.07 28.40
N ASP A 222 9.44 -5.63 29.28
CA ASP A 222 9.69 -5.62 30.72
C ASP A 222 9.49 -7.04 31.28
#